data_AF-A0A6H2A0N1-F1
#
_entry.id   AF-A0A6H2A0N1-F1
#
_cell.length_a   1.000
_cell.length_b   1.000
_cell.length_c   1.000
_cell.angle_alpha   90.00
_cell.angle_beta   90.00
_cell.angle_gamma   90.00
#
_symmetry.space_group_name_H-M   'P 1'
#
loop_
_entity.id
_entity.type
_entity.pdbx_description
1 polymer ?
#
loop_
_entity_poly.entity_id
_entity_poly.type
_entity_poly.pdbx_seq_one_letter_code
_entity_poly.pdbx_strand_id
1 'polypeptide(L)'
;MATKIQVKRGTTAQVDAVTPVSGEPVWETDGLKLAIGDGATAGGKHVAMEATHVANSLFDAYTILMATTNDTPIALPIAEQTMVGRITGGNIAALTAAQVITLLGVPQFARAFSVIDLSGAAVSNIPILHTSRALTLLKAIILYTEATSADAGVTITIGKEATAAYYYTGTSEISKAQWYELDVTLLATDIAAGDTVICGCAGGKVGTGEVLICIEYKVA
;
A
#
# COMPACT_ATOMS: atom_id res chain seq x y z
N MET A 1 -37.19 -37.45 40.75
CA MET A 1 -37.67 -38.19 39.56
C MET A 1 -37.78 -37.19 38.42
N ALA A 2 -37.17 -37.44 37.26
CA ALA A 2 -37.29 -36.53 36.13
C ALA A 2 -38.59 -36.81 35.36
N THR A 3 -39.49 -35.83 35.30
CA THR A 3 -40.71 -35.89 34.49
C THR A 3 -40.31 -35.78 33.01
N LYS A 4 -40.71 -36.76 32.20
CA LYS A 4 -40.51 -36.73 30.74
C LYS A 4 -41.69 -36.03 30.09
N ILE A 5 -41.44 -34.99 29.32
CA ILE A 5 -42.45 -34.32 28.47
C ILE A 5 -42.22 -34.75 27.03
N GLN A 6 -43.28 -35.15 26.34
CA GLN A 6 -43.26 -35.46 24.92
C GLN A 6 -44.19 -34.48 24.20
N VAL A 7 -43.74 -33.95 23.05
CA VAL A 7 -44.55 -33.10 22.17
C VAL A 7 -45.04 -33.92 20.98
N LYS A 8 -46.11 -33.46 20.32
CA LYS A 8 -46.53 -34.04 19.03
C LYS A 8 -45.38 -33.89 18.03
N ARG A 9 -45.14 -34.93 17.24
CA ARG A 9 -44.02 -34.98 16.30
C ARG A 9 -44.33 -35.83 15.08
N GLY A 10 -43.69 -35.53 13.96
CA GLY A 10 -43.81 -36.29 12.71
C GLY A 10 -42.83 -35.82 11.64
N THR A 11 -42.78 -36.54 10.53
CA THR A 11 -42.06 -36.09 9.30
C THR A 11 -42.64 -34.78 8.80
N THR A 12 -41.90 -34.05 7.94
CA THR A 12 -42.38 -32.79 7.33
C THR A 12 -43.77 -32.94 6.73
N ALA A 13 -43.99 -33.98 5.91
CA ALA A 13 -45.29 -34.24 5.28
C ALA A 13 -46.43 -34.53 6.28
N GLN A 14 -46.13 -35.17 7.42
CA GLN A 14 -47.12 -35.43 8.46
C GLN A 14 -47.47 -34.17 9.26
N VAL A 15 -46.47 -33.32 9.52
CA VAL A 15 -46.67 -32.03 10.19
C VAL A 15 -47.48 -31.09 9.27
N ASP A 16 -47.10 -30.99 7.99
CA ASP A 16 -47.79 -30.17 6.99
C ASP A 16 -49.25 -30.60 6.75
N ALA A 17 -49.60 -31.85 7.06
CA ALA A 17 -50.96 -32.36 6.93
C ALA A 17 -51.88 -32.02 8.12
N VAL A 18 -51.35 -31.47 9.21
CA VAL A 18 -52.09 -31.15 10.44
C VAL A 18 -52.10 -29.64 10.66
N THR A 19 -53.24 -29.08 11.08
CA THR A 19 -53.33 -27.68 11.56
C THR A 19 -53.29 -27.68 13.11
N PRO A 20 -52.14 -27.39 13.74
CA PRO A 20 -52.04 -27.44 15.20
C PRO A 20 -52.81 -26.27 15.84
N VAL A 21 -53.36 -26.49 17.03
CA VAL A 21 -54.12 -25.43 17.72
C VAL A 21 -53.21 -24.28 18.13
N SER A 22 -53.78 -23.08 18.34
CA SER A 22 -53.01 -21.90 18.74
C SER A 22 -52.14 -22.17 19.97
N GLY A 23 -50.82 -21.99 19.84
CA GLY A 23 -49.83 -22.20 20.89
C GLY A 23 -49.34 -23.65 21.04
N GLU A 24 -49.84 -24.60 20.24
CA GLU A 24 -49.42 -26.00 20.31
C GLU A 24 -48.03 -26.21 19.70
N PRO A 25 -47.04 -26.74 20.45
CA PRO A 25 -45.74 -27.10 19.89
C PRO A 25 -45.80 -28.43 19.13
N VAL A 26 -45.32 -28.43 17.90
CA VAL A 26 -45.16 -29.63 17.07
C VAL A 26 -43.70 -29.72 16.59
N TRP A 27 -43.11 -30.90 16.72
CA TRP A 27 -41.73 -31.17 16.31
C TRP A 27 -41.65 -31.88 14.96
N GLU A 28 -41.01 -31.26 13.99
CA GLU A 28 -40.71 -31.85 12.69
C GLU A 28 -39.44 -32.70 12.80
N THR A 29 -39.55 -34.02 12.62
CA THR A 29 -38.44 -34.95 12.86
C THR A 29 -37.36 -34.89 11.80
N ASP A 30 -37.71 -34.61 10.55
CA ASP A 30 -36.76 -34.65 9.42
C ASP A 30 -36.06 -33.29 9.26
N GLY A 31 -36.80 -32.20 9.44
CA GLY A 31 -36.27 -30.84 9.45
C GLY A 31 -35.63 -30.42 10.78
N LEU A 32 -35.81 -31.19 11.86
CA LEU A 32 -35.37 -30.88 13.23
C LEU A 32 -35.81 -29.47 13.69
N LYS A 33 -37.06 -29.12 13.40
CA LYS A 33 -37.63 -27.80 13.68
C LYS A 33 -38.83 -27.89 14.60
N LEU A 34 -38.98 -26.86 15.43
CA LEU A 34 -40.19 -26.63 16.19
C LEU A 34 -41.13 -25.74 15.38
N ALA A 35 -42.39 -26.14 15.26
CA ALA A 35 -43.47 -25.29 14.77
C ALA A 35 -44.45 -25.00 15.91
N ILE A 36 -45.02 -23.80 15.91
CA ILE A 36 -46.06 -23.39 16.85
C ILE A 36 -47.36 -23.22 16.06
N GLY A 37 -48.41 -23.92 16.49
CA GLY A 37 -49.74 -23.76 15.92
C GLY A 37 -50.28 -22.35 16.11
N ASP A 38 -51.01 -21.86 15.12
CA ASP A 38 -51.81 -20.63 15.20
C ASP A 38 -53.32 -20.94 15.08
N GLY A 39 -53.71 -22.22 15.00
CA GLY A 39 -55.08 -22.67 14.84
C GLY A 39 -55.65 -22.55 13.42
N ALA A 40 -54.85 -22.13 12.43
CA ALA A 40 -55.32 -21.92 11.06
C ALA A 40 -54.36 -22.48 9.99
N THR A 41 -53.05 -22.37 10.20
CA THR A 41 -52.02 -22.77 9.23
C THR A 41 -51.70 -24.26 9.37
N ALA A 42 -51.91 -25.04 8.31
CA ALA A 42 -51.42 -26.41 8.24
C ALA A 42 -49.88 -26.44 8.34
N GLY A 43 -49.33 -27.34 9.13
CA GLY A 43 -47.90 -27.34 9.52
C GLY A 43 -47.54 -26.42 10.68
N GLY A 44 -48.41 -25.46 11.05
CA GLY A 44 -48.10 -24.40 12.01
C GLY A 44 -47.05 -23.40 11.47
N LYS A 45 -46.59 -22.50 12.33
CA LYS A 45 -45.49 -21.57 12.01
C LYS A 45 -44.19 -22.09 12.57
N HIS A 46 -43.23 -22.40 11.69
CA HIS A 46 -41.88 -22.74 12.12
C HIS A 46 -41.26 -21.61 12.93
N VAL A 47 -40.69 -21.95 14.08
CA VAL A 47 -39.84 -21.05 14.85
C VAL A 47 -38.56 -20.88 14.05
N ALA A 48 -38.51 -19.83 13.23
CA ALA A 48 -37.32 -19.49 12.47
C ALA A 48 -36.19 -19.15 13.46
N MET A 49 -35.00 -19.72 13.23
CA MET A 49 -33.79 -19.04 13.69
C MET A 49 -33.65 -17.80 12.82
N GLU A 50 -33.52 -16.60 13.41
CA GLU A 50 -33.36 -15.38 12.61
C GLU A 50 -32.20 -15.54 11.62
N ALA A 51 -32.46 -15.16 10.37
CA ALA A 51 -31.64 -15.51 9.21
C ALA A 51 -30.33 -14.69 9.08
N THR A 52 -29.85 -14.07 10.15
CA THR A 52 -28.64 -13.23 10.13
C THR A 52 -27.45 -13.99 10.71
N HIS A 53 -27.21 -15.22 10.25
CA HIS A 53 -25.98 -15.93 10.52
C HIS A 53 -25.16 -16.09 9.24
N VAL A 54 -23.84 -15.92 9.36
CA VAL A 54 -22.91 -16.29 8.28
C VAL A 54 -22.71 -17.79 8.34
N ALA A 55 -22.92 -18.47 7.22
CA ALA A 55 -22.70 -19.91 7.12
C ALA A 55 -21.25 -20.25 7.48
N ASN A 56 -21.04 -21.25 8.34
CA ASN A 56 -19.70 -21.66 8.77
C ASN A 56 -18.79 -22.05 7.59
N SER A 57 -19.37 -22.55 6.49
CA SER A 57 -18.66 -22.88 5.26
C SER A 57 -18.09 -21.67 4.51
N LEU A 58 -18.45 -20.44 4.90
CA LEU A 58 -17.86 -19.21 4.36
C LEU A 58 -16.69 -18.72 5.23
N PHE A 59 -16.46 -19.33 6.40
CA PHE A 59 -15.44 -18.94 7.35
C PHE A 59 -14.22 -19.86 7.23
N ASP A 60 -13.46 -19.65 6.17
CA ASP A 60 -12.23 -20.40 5.88
C ASP A 60 -10.99 -19.76 6.53
N ALA A 61 -9.81 -20.35 6.32
CA ALA A 61 -8.54 -19.80 6.78
C ALA A 61 -8.36 -18.33 6.32
N TYR A 62 -7.86 -17.49 7.23
CA TYR A 62 -7.62 -16.06 7.00
C TYR A 62 -8.87 -15.25 6.63
N THR A 63 -10.03 -15.64 7.16
CA THR A 63 -11.29 -14.93 6.97
C THR A 63 -11.67 -14.13 8.21
N ILE A 64 -12.25 -12.94 8.02
CA ILE A 64 -12.88 -12.16 9.10
C ILE A 64 -14.35 -11.88 8.78
N LEU A 65 -15.15 -11.57 9.81
CA LEU A 65 -16.49 -11.05 9.60
C LEU A 65 -16.46 -9.52 9.52
N MET A 66 -17.13 -8.97 8.52
CA MET A 66 -17.36 -7.53 8.38
C MET A 66 -18.83 -7.25 8.08
N ALA A 67 -19.25 -6.00 8.21
CA ALA A 67 -20.56 -5.56 7.76
C ALA A 67 -20.43 -4.23 7.00
N THR A 68 -21.05 -4.13 5.83
CA THR A 68 -21.14 -2.87 5.05
C THR A 68 -22.48 -2.17 5.22
N THR A 69 -23.46 -2.88 5.77
CA THR A 69 -24.81 -2.41 6.12
C THR A 69 -25.20 -3.00 7.48
N ASN A 70 -26.19 -2.38 8.14
CA ASN A 70 -26.65 -2.81 9.46
C ASN A 70 -27.20 -4.25 9.42
N ASP A 71 -26.88 -5.05 10.42
CA ASP A 71 -27.37 -6.43 10.62
C ASP A 71 -27.08 -7.43 9.48
N THR A 72 -26.12 -7.13 8.60
CA THR A 72 -25.73 -8.01 7.48
C THR A 72 -24.23 -8.36 7.55
N PRO A 73 -23.81 -9.27 8.46
CA PRO A 73 -22.43 -9.73 8.49
C PRO A 73 -22.12 -10.55 7.23
N ILE A 74 -20.93 -10.36 6.69
CA ILE A 74 -20.39 -11.12 5.57
C ILE A 74 -18.94 -11.50 5.85
N ALA A 75 -18.53 -12.67 5.35
CA ALA A 75 -17.16 -13.15 5.42
C ALA A 75 -16.28 -12.40 4.40
N LEU A 76 -15.16 -11.85 4.86
CA LEU A 76 -14.14 -11.20 4.04
C LEU A 76 -12.84 -12.03 4.12
N PRO A 77 -12.41 -12.68 3.03
CA PRO A 77 -11.12 -13.36 2.98
C PRO A 77 -9.97 -12.35 2.88
N ILE A 78 -8.92 -12.56 3.66
CA ILE A 78 -7.71 -11.74 3.70
C ILE A 78 -6.59 -12.50 3.03
N ALA A 79 -6.34 -12.19 1.76
CA ALA A 79 -5.23 -12.75 1.02
C ALA A 79 -3.88 -12.29 1.60
N GLU A 80 -2.81 -13.01 1.28
CA GLU A 80 -1.46 -12.61 1.65
C GLU A 80 -1.14 -11.19 1.16
N GLN A 81 -0.32 -10.47 1.93
CA GLN A 81 0.11 -9.09 1.62
C GLN A 81 -1.05 -8.08 1.46
N THR A 82 -2.19 -8.35 2.09
CA THR A 82 -3.30 -7.42 2.18
C THR A 82 -3.54 -6.97 3.62
N MET A 83 -4.21 -5.83 3.79
CA MET A 83 -4.64 -5.31 5.09
C MET A 83 -6.12 -4.96 5.05
N VAL A 84 -6.83 -5.22 6.14
CA VAL A 84 -8.24 -4.80 6.25
C VAL A 84 -8.29 -3.28 6.37
N GLY A 85 -9.10 -2.65 5.52
CA GLY A 85 -9.31 -1.22 5.61
C GLY A 85 -10.50 -0.76 4.79
N ARG A 86 -10.75 0.55 4.84
CA ARG A 86 -11.77 1.23 4.05
C ARG A 86 -11.18 2.50 3.46
N ILE A 87 -11.20 2.59 2.14
CA ILE A 87 -10.79 3.80 1.42
C ILE A 87 -11.99 4.73 1.21
N THR A 88 -11.73 6.01 0.91
CA THR A 88 -12.78 7.01 0.65
C THR A 88 -13.75 6.52 -0.43
N GLY A 89 -15.04 6.48 -0.11
CA GLY A 89 -16.10 6.04 -1.02
C GLY A 89 -16.21 4.52 -1.21
N GLY A 90 -15.33 3.72 -0.60
CA GLY A 90 -15.34 2.26 -0.69
C GLY A 90 -16.02 1.55 0.48
N ASN A 91 -16.23 0.25 0.30
CA ASN A 91 -16.58 -0.70 1.37
C ASN A 91 -15.34 -1.11 2.17
N ILE A 92 -15.55 -1.78 3.31
CA ILE A 92 -14.47 -2.50 4.00
C ILE A 92 -13.98 -3.61 3.05
N ALA A 93 -12.67 -3.71 2.86
CA ALA A 93 -12.06 -4.69 1.96
C ALA A 93 -10.66 -5.08 2.43
N ALA A 94 -10.14 -6.16 1.86
CA ALA A 94 -8.72 -6.53 1.93
C ALA A 94 -7.95 -5.65 0.94
N LEU A 95 -7.40 -4.54 1.44
CA LEU A 95 -6.67 -3.56 0.64
C LEU A 95 -5.28 -4.09 0.27
N THR A 96 -4.87 -3.84 -0.98
CA THR A 96 -3.52 -4.14 -1.43
C THR A 96 -2.52 -3.10 -0.89
N ALA A 97 -1.23 -3.46 -0.86
CA ALA A 97 -0.18 -2.52 -0.49
C ALA A 97 -0.22 -1.22 -1.32
N ALA A 98 -0.52 -1.32 -2.63
CA ALA A 98 -0.65 -0.14 -3.50
C ALA A 98 -1.78 0.79 -3.05
N GLN A 99 -2.97 0.26 -2.74
CA GLN A 99 -4.10 1.05 -2.24
C GLN A 99 -3.77 1.73 -0.91
N VAL A 100 -3.08 1.02 0.00
CA VAL A 100 -2.67 1.58 1.29
C VAL A 100 -1.65 2.71 1.10
N ILE A 101 -0.64 2.53 0.23
CA ILE A 101 0.35 3.58 -0.08
C ILE A 101 -0.34 4.81 -0.67
N THR A 102 -1.28 4.62 -1.60
CA THR A 102 -2.06 5.71 -2.18
C THR A 102 -2.88 6.44 -1.10
N LEU A 103 -3.54 5.70 -0.20
CA LEU A 103 -4.36 6.29 0.86
C LEU A 103 -3.52 7.11 1.85
N LEU A 104 -2.39 6.56 2.29
CA LEU A 104 -1.49 7.20 3.24
C LEU A 104 -0.71 8.36 2.59
N GLY A 105 -0.77 8.49 1.26
CA GLY A 105 0.00 9.46 0.51
C GLY A 105 1.50 9.32 0.75
N VAL A 106 1.98 8.12 1.12
CA VAL A 106 3.41 7.89 1.40
C VAL A 106 4.14 8.19 0.10
N PRO A 107 4.90 9.28 0.05
CA PRO A 107 5.59 9.64 -1.16
C PRO A 107 6.64 8.56 -1.45
N GLN A 108 6.55 7.95 -2.63
CA GLN A 108 7.57 7.02 -3.09
C GLN A 108 8.79 7.84 -3.51
N PHE A 109 9.73 7.95 -2.58
CA PHE A 109 11.03 8.54 -2.84
C PHE A 109 11.98 7.46 -3.34
N ALA A 110 12.75 7.79 -4.36
CA ALA A 110 13.84 6.96 -4.84
C ALA A 110 15.12 7.78 -4.88
N ARG A 111 16.25 7.08 -4.83
CA ARG A 111 17.59 7.66 -4.92
C ARG A 111 18.28 7.16 -6.18
N ALA A 112 18.98 8.05 -6.87
CA ALA A 112 19.92 7.71 -7.92
C ALA A 112 21.26 8.32 -7.58
N PHE A 113 22.35 7.64 -7.95
CA PHE A 113 23.69 8.11 -7.65
C PHE A 113 24.66 7.88 -8.81
N SER A 114 25.66 8.75 -8.91
CA SER A 114 26.76 8.59 -9.85
C SER A 114 28.04 9.17 -9.28
N VAL A 115 29.13 8.50 -9.59
CA VAL A 115 30.47 8.94 -9.20
C VAL A 115 30.98 9.91 -10.26
N ILE A 116 31.55 11.02 -9.81
CA ILE A 116 32.32 11.95 -10.63
C ILE A 116 33.77 11.91 -10.15
N ASP A 117 34.65 11.55 -11.07
CA ASP A 117 36.08 11.80 -10.92
C ASP A 117 36.32 13.31 -11.11
N LEU A 118 36.81 13.96 -10.06
CA LEU A 118 37.22 15.35 -10.08
C LEU A 118 38.70 15.50 -10.44
N SER A 119 39.46 14.43 -10.67
CA SER A 119 40.87 14.51 -11.05
C SER A 119 41.06 14.89 -12.52
N GLY A 120 42.14 15.62 -12.80
CA GLY A 120 42.59 15.85 -14.18
C GLY A 120 41.76 16.87 -14.97
N ALA A 121 41.09 16.43 -16.03
CA ALA A 121 40.37 17.31 -16.95
C ALA A 121 38.87 17.40 -16.61
N ALA A 122 38.19 18.39 -17.19
CA ALA A 122 36.74 18.53 -17.05
C ALA A 122 36.01 17.24 -17.48
N VAL A 123 35.08 16.77 -16.66
CA VAL A 123 34.21 15.63 -16.96
C VAL A 123 32.79 16.13 -17.18
N SER A 124 32.10 15.63 -18.21
CA SER A 124 30.74 16.07 -18.54
C SER A 124 29.88 14.89 -18.96
N ASN A 125 28.55 15.08 -18.92
CA ASN A 125 27.56 14.13 -19.39
C ASN A 125 27.61 12.76 -18.68
N ILE A 126 27.92 12.72 -17.39
CA ILE A 126 27.76 11.49 -16.59
C ILE A 126 26.28 11.32 -16.27
N PRO A 127 25.58 10.28 -16.79
CA PRO A 127 24.16 10.10 -16.53
C PRO A 127 23.92 9.63 -15.10
N ILE A 128 23.04 10.33 -14.38
CA ILE A 128 22.58 9.94 -13.04
C ILE A 128 21.26 9.18 -13.12
N LEU A 129 20.32 9.71 -13.90
CA LEU A 129 18.94 9.23 -13.93
C LEU A 129 18.32 9.50 -15.29
N HIS A 130 17.78 8.46 -15.92
CA HIS A 130 16.88 8.59 -17.07
C HIS A 130 15.46 8.28 -16.64
N THR A 131 14.49 9.07 -17.12
CA THR A 131 13.12 9.02 -16.63
C THR A 131 12.15 8.68 -17.75
N SER A 132 11.22 7.74 -17.53
CA SER A 132 10.11 7.47 -18.46
C SER A 132 8.83 8.23 -18.10
N ARG A 133 8.82 8.90 -16.95
CA ARG A 133 7.70 9.66 -16.38
C ARG A 133 8.21 10.95 -15.79
N ALA A 134 7.34 11.96 -15.71
CA ALA A 134 7.65 13.19 -15.02
C ALA A 134 7.92 12.92 -13.53
N LEU A 135 8.88 13.62 -12.96
CA LEU A 135 9.26 13.51 -11.55
C LEU A 135 9.73 14.85 -10.99
N THR A 136 9.79 14.91 -9.66
CA THR A 136 10.27 16.07 -8.92
C THR A 136 11.49 15.69 -8.10
N LEU A 137 12.62 16.36 -8.33
CA LEU A 137 13.78 16.30 -7.45
C LEU A 137 13.43 16.91 -6.09
N LEU A 138 13.84 16.22 -5.04
CA LEU A 138 13.60 16.62 -3.66
C LEU A 138 14.88 17.11 -3.01
N LYS A 139 15.98 16.44 -3.32
CA LYS A 139 17.29 16.68 -2.72
C LYS A 139 18.39 16.29 -3.70
N ALA A 140 19.51 17.01 -3.64
CA ALA A 140 20.76 16.53 -4.17
C ALA A 140 21.85 16.67 -3.09
N ILE A 141 22.73 15.68 -3.03
CA ILE A 141 23.81 15.59 -2.05
C ILE A 141 25.10 15.31 -2.82
N ILE A 142 26.16 16.04 -2.46
CA ILE A 142 27.52 15.75 -2.90
C ILE A 142 28.22 15.07 -1.73
N LEU A 143 28.56 13.80 -1.90
CA LEU A 143 29.27 13.00 -0.91
C LEU A 143 30.74 12.90 -1.31
N TYR A 144 31.64 13.41 -0.48
CA TYR A 144 33.08 13.40 -0.78
C TYR A 144 33.64 12.02 -0.46
N THR A 145 34.08 11.28 -1.47
CA THR A 145 34.55 9.90 -1.30
C THR A 145 36.04 9.82 -0.96
N GLU A 146 36.72 10.96 -0.87
CA GLU A 146 38.14 11.07 -0.50
C GLU A 146 38.40 12.04 0.66
N ALA A 147 39.47 11.78 1.41
CA ALA A 147 39.70 12.41 2.71
C ALA A 147 40.39 13.79 2.68
N THR A 148 41.08 14.19 1.61
CA THR A 148 41.68 15.52 1.48
C THR A 148 42.04 15.88 0.05
N SER A 149 41.74 17.12 -0.36
CA SER A 149 42.26 17.76 -1.58
C SER A 149 42.69 19.18 -1.24
N ALA A 150 43.87 19.60 -1.70
CA ALA A 150 44.46 20.92 -1.46
C ALA A 150 44.03 21.98 -2.49
N ASP A 151 43.32 21.59 -3.55
CA ASP A 151 42.94 22.49 -4.64
C ASP A 151 41.79 23.41 -4.25
N ALA A 152 41.70 24.57 -4.91
CA ALA A 152 40.70 25.62 -4.68
C ALA A 152 39.23 25.21 -4.98
N GLY A 153 38.99 23.95 -5.30
CA GLY A 153 37.68 23.41 -5.69
C GLY A 153 37.46 23.44 -7.20
N VAL A 154 36.59 22.56 -7.67
CA VAL A 154 36.18 22.42 -9.09
C VAL A 154 34.67 22.66 -9.15
N THR A 155 34.19 23.33 -10.19
CA THR A 155 32.74 23.53 -10.36
C THR A 155 32.09 22.18 -10.64
N ILE A 156 31.12 21.79 -9.82
CA ILE A 156 30.25 20.63 -10.00
C ILE A 156 28.91 21.12 -10.56
N THR A 157 28.38 20.39 -11.53
CA THR A 157 27.10 20.68 -12.16
C THR A 157 26.20 19.45 -12.10
N ILE A 158 24.90 19.69 -11.92
CA ILE A 158 23.82 18.72 -12.08
C ILE A 158 22.79 19.40 -12.98
N GLY A 159 22.42 18.78 -14.10
CA GLY A 159 21.57 19.42 -15.10
C GLY A 159 20.93 18.42 -16.04
N LYS A 160 20.26 18.92 -17.08
CA LYS A 160 19.72 18.09 -18.17
C LYS A 160 20.76 17.93 -19.28
N GLU A 161 20.76 16.77 -19.94
CA GLU A 161 21.70 16.46 -21.02
C GLU A 161 21.60 17.42 -22.22
N ALA A 162 20.38 17.88 -22.56
CA ALA A 162 20.11 18.66 -23.77
C ALA A 162 19.99 20.18 -23.55
N THR A 163 20.14 20.68 -22.33
CA THR A 163 19.95 22.11 -22.04
C THR A 163 21.01 22.63 -21.08
N ALA A 164 21.36 23.91 -21.19
CA ALA A 164 22.17 24.60 -20.19
C ALA A 164 21.42 24.87 -18.87
N ALA A 165 20.28 24.21 -18.66
CA ALA A 165 19.49 24.35 -17.44
C ALA A 165 20.07 23.43 -16.36
N TYR A 166 20.83 24.04 -15.46
CA TYR A 166 21.36 23.35 -14.28
C TYR A 166 20.31 23.29 -13.17
N TYR A 167 20.13 22.11 -12.60
CA TYR A 167 19.48 21.91 -11.31
C TYR A 167 20.39 22.35 -10.16
N TYR A 168 21.70 22.25 -10.35
CA TYR A 168 22.70 22.76 -9.43
C TYR A 168 23.98 23.12 -10.19
N THR A 169 24.60 24.22 -9.76
CA THR A 169 25.97 24.57 -10.13
C THR A 169 26.65 25.19 -8.92
N GLY A 170 27.82 24.69 -8.55
CA GLY A 170 28.57 25.21 -7.42
C GLY A 170 29.98 24.65 -7.36
N THR A 171 30.82 25.21 -6.50
CA THR A 171 32.23 24.79 -6.40
C THR A 171 32.36 23.71 -5.32
N SER A 172 33.07 22.62 -5.64
CA SER A 172 33.43 21.59 -4.67
C SER A 172 34.26 22.22 -3.54
N GLU A 173 34.06 21.78 -2.31
CA GLU A 173 34.82 22.28 -1.18
C GLU A 173 36.22 21.66 -1.09
N ILE A 174 37.07 22.35 -0.32
CA ILE A 174 38.48 22.01 -0.11
C ILE A 174 38.59 21.11 1.13
N SER A 175 39.43 20.07 1.06
CA SER A 175 39.88 19.28 2.22
C SER A 175 38.76 18.80 3.17
N LYS A 176 37.70 18.20 2.61
CA LYS A 176 36.64 17.57 3.41
C LYS A 176 37.01 16.12 3.74
N ALA A 177 36.57 15.66 4.91
CA ALA A 177 36.74 14.28 5.32
C ALA A 177 35.98 13.33 4.39
N GLN A 178 36.45 12.08 4.31
CA GLN A 178 35.73 11.04 3.59
C GLN A 178 34.33 10.88 4.17
N TRP A 179 33.32 10.73 3.30
CA TRP A 179 31.90 10.65 3.63
C TRP A 179 31.29 11.94 4.17
N TYR A 180 31.97 13.08 4.01
CA TYR A 180 31.34 14.37 4.24
C TYR A 180 30.21 14.59 3.23
N GLU A 181 29.02 14.95 3.72
CA GLU A 181 27.83 15.24 2.94
C GLU A 181 27.64 16.75 2.79
N LEU A 182 27.47 17.20 1.56
CA LEU A 182 27.04 18.55 1.24
C LEU A 182 25.66 18.51 0.61
N ASP A 183 24.67 18.97 1.35
CA ASP A 183 23.32 19.21 0.84
C ASP A 183 23.31 20.44 -0.05
N VAL A 184 22.92 20.29 -1.31
CA VAL A 184 22.90 21.39 -2.26
C VAL A 184 21.50 21.95 -2.46
N THR A 185 21.42 23.27 -2.63
CA THR A 185 20.16 23.94 -2.99
C THR A 185 19.91 23.78 -4.49
N LEU A 186 18.79 23.15 -4.81
CA LEU A 186 18.35 22.97 -6.19
C LEU A 186 17.78 24.28 -6.76
N LEU A 187 18.18 24.62 -7.97
CA LEU A 187 17.71 25.78 -8.75
C LEU A 187 16.37 25.50 -9.45
N ALA A 188 16.09 24.23 -9.73
CA ALA A 188 14.84 23.72 -10.28
C ALA A 188 14.63 22.28 -9.81
N THR A 189 13.39 21.83 -9.78
CA THR A 189 13.04 20.49 -9.28
C THR A 189 12.31 19.63 -10.30
N ASP A 190 11.67 20.23 -11.30
CA ASP A 190 10.82 19.50 -12.23
C ASP A 190 11.64 18.83 -13.35
N ILE A 191 11.33 17.56 -13.59
CA ILE A 191 11.94 16.73 -14.63
C ILE A 191 10.80 16.17 -15.49
N ALA A 192 10.87 16.41 -16.80
CA ALA A 192 9.85 15.91 -17.71
C ALA A 192 10.10 14.44 -18.05
N ALA A 193 9.05 13.73 -18.45
CA ALA A 193 9.18 12.37 -18.96
C ALA A 193 10.12 12.35 -20.17
N GLY A 194 11.08 11.42 -20.19
CA GLY A 194 12.07 11.27 -21.24
C GLY A 194 13.37 12.04 -21.00
N ASP A 195 13.43 12.94 -20.01
CA ASP A 195 14.65 13.68 -19.69
C ASP A 195 15.69 12.76 -19.01
N THR A 196 16.96 13.05 -19.28
CA THR A 196 18.13 12.50 -18.57
C THR A 196 18.78 13.57 -17.70
N VAL A 197 18.91 13.28 -16.41
CA VAL A 197 19.72 14.08 -15.48
C VAL A 197 21.16 13.61 -15.59
N ILE A 198 22.05 14.57 -15.83
CA ILE A 198 23.49 14.36 -15.90
C ILE A 198 24.20 15.17 -14.82
N CYS A 199 25.44 14.79 -14.54
CA CYS A 199 26.38 15.59 -13.79
C CYS A 199 27.74 15.68 -14.48
N GLY A 200 28.55 16.59 -13.97
CA GLY A 200 29.90 16.81 -14.45
C GLY A 200 30.66 17.83 -13.60
N CYS A 201 31.91 18.04 -13.95
CA CYS A 201 32.80 19.00 -13.33
C CYS A 201 33.52 19.87 -14.39
N ALA A 202 33.69 21.16 -14.12
CA ALA A 202 34.44 22.06 -14.99
C ALA A 202 35.84 22.28 -14.42
N GLY A 203 36.83 21.61 -15.03
CA GLY A 203 38.22 21.56 -14.56
C GLY A 203 38.49 20.26 -13.79
N GLY A 204 39.67 20.15 -13.20
CA GLY A 204 39.99 19.04 -12.33
C GLY A 204 40.96 19.44 -11.22
N LYS A 205 40.97 18.60 -10.19
CA LYS A 205 41.82 18.64 -9.01
C LYS A 205 43.14 17.94 -9.33
N VAL A 206 44.21 18.44 -8.73
CA VAL A 206 45.50 17.75 -8.68
C VAL A 206 45.40 16.67 -7.59
N GLY A 207 45.37 15.40 -8.01
CA GLY A 207 45.22 14.26 -7.10
C GLY A 207 44.15 13.29 -7.59
N THR A 208 43.55 12.52 -6.68
CA THR A 208 42.56 11.48 -6.97
C THR A 208 41.11 11.92 -6.70
N GLY A 209 40.88 13.22 -6.51
CA GLY A 209 39.63 13.78 -6.01
C GLY A 209 38.38 13.16 -6.65
N GLU A 210 37.49 12.59 -5.85
CA GLU A 210 36.26 11.95 -6.33
C GLU A 210 35.07 12.37 -5.45
N VAL A 211 33.88 12.47 -6.05
CA VAL A 211 32.62 12.67 -5.33
C VAL A 211 31.54 11.73 -5.84
N LEU A 212 30.65 11.31 -4.96
CA LEU A 212 29.40 10.64 -5.30
C LEU A 212 28.27 11.66 -5.27
N ILE A 213 27.62 11.89 -6.40
CA ILE A 213 26.39 12.66 -6.49
C ILE A 213 25.23 11.74 -6.17
N CYS A 214 24.39 12.11 -5.22
CA CYS A 214 23.15 11.43 -4.89
C CYS A 214 21.98 12.39 -5.12
N ILE A 215 20.96 11.95 -5.85
CA ILE A 215 19.71 12.70 -6.03
C ILE A 215 18.54 11.90 -5.45
N GLU A 216 17.69 12.57 -4.69
CA GLU A 216 16.41 12.05 -4.23
C GLU A 216 15.30 12.63 -5.10
N TYR A 217 14.36 11.78 -5.50
CA TYR A 217 13.25 12.19 -6.35
C TYR A 217 11.96 11.47 -5.98
N LYS A 218 10.85 12.09 -6.36
CA LYS A 218 9.50 11.53 -6.29
C LYS A 218 8.93 11.42 -7.69
N VAL A 219 8.39 10.26 -8.03
CA VAL A 219 7.63 10.07 -9.28
C VAL A 219 6.25 10.72 -9.13
N ALA A 220 5.83 11.49 -10.12
CA ALA A 220 4.51 12.11 -10.16
C ALA A 220 3.39 11.08 -10.40
#